data_AF-A0A954A077-F1
#
_entry.id   AF-A0A954A077-F1
#
_cell.length_a   1.000
_cell.length_b   1.000
_cell.length_c   1.000
_cell.angle_alpha   90.00
_cell.angle_beta   90.00
_cell.angle_gamma   90.00
#
_symmetry.space_group_name_H-M   'P 1'
#
loop_
_entity.id
_entity.type
_entity.pdbx_description
1 polymer ?
#
loop_
_entity_poly.entity_id
_entity_poly.type
_entity_poly.pdbx_seq_one_letter_code
_entity_poly.pdbx_strand_id
1 'polypeptide(L)'
;MRSLSTLLVSVLLAGAPALRAQVILSEIQFEDQWIEILNNGPNEVDMSSWSVYLATKTPNRTNNYWFGFPANSRMAGYQFLKLYWGKKIPTTTPPNELYTGDSNWHFLFGHGFEPLDRQQGALAICNTQLNAQMNSPGIFVDWIQWGGTGFKREDIAANQNLWQANSYVASVPTGASLSLLYFMDANPPPIAAYFFDFTPTPLIHNATPLGVENLGGNCSVNKDPSINLVNVGWPIHGNKDFSLVVENTQGAAFFERMIFLFSLEDKTAAWGNCMVNALGPNTLVTPQFGTLPGRTTVPVPIVDSSLIAKQVWAQALVFTPTLYYSFSNRVKLTISN
;
A
#
# COMPACT_ATOMS: atom_id res chain seq x y z
N MET A 1 61.78 -1.62 9.73
CA MET A 1 60.48 -1.83 10.42
C MET A 1 59.54 -0.71 10.02
N ARG A 2 58.69 -0.91 9.01
CA ARG A 2 57.61 0.03 8.66
C ARG A 2 56.30 -0.67 8.99
N SER A 3 55.58 -0.10 9.96
CA SER A 3 54.31 -0.58 10.46
C SER A 3 53.27 -0.57 9.34
N LEU A 4 52.70 -1.73 9.01
CA LEU A 4 51.48 -1.82 8.23
C LEU A 4 50.34 -1.28 9.10
N SER A 5 49.86 -0.08 8.80
CA SER A 5 48.57 0.39 9.30
C SER A 5 47.48 -0.41 8.60
N THR A 6 47.03 -1.47 9.28
CA THR A 6 45.84 -2.25 8.92
C THR A 6 44.64 -1.32 8.98
N LEU A 7 44.23 -0.80 7.82
CA LEU A 7 42.97 -0.09 7.66
C LEU A 7 41.84 -1.12 7.86
N LEU A 8 41.28 -1.17 9.07
CA LEU A 8 40.04 -1.90 9.33
C LEU A 8 38.92 -1.19 8.55
N VAL A 9 38.70 -1.62 7.31
CA VAL A 9 37.43 -1.39 6.61
C VAL A 9 36.44 -2.35 7.25
N SER A 10 35.79 -1.90 8.32
CA SER A 10 34.65 -2.61 8.90
C SER A 10 33.51 -2.61 7.88
N VAL A 11 33.40 -3.72 7.17
CA VAL A 11 32.32 -4.04 6.25
C VAL A 11 31.02 -4.22 7.06
N LEU A 12 30.32 -3.12 7.29
CA LEU A 12 28.93 -3.08 7.78
C LEU A 12 27.97 -3.49 6.64
N LEU A 13 28.06 -4.72 6.15
CA LEU A 13 27.15 -5.25 5.11
C LEU A 13 25.87 -5.88 5.67
N ALA A 14 25.73 -6.03 6.99
CA ALA A 14 24.57 -6.68 7.60
C ALA A 14 23.32 -5.78 7.74
N GLY A 15 23.41 -4.47 7.47
CA GLY A 15 22.28 -3.53 7.54
C GLY A 15 21.59 -3.21 6.21
N ALA A 16 22.15 -3.66 5.09
CA ALA A 16 21.67 -3.28 3.76
C ALA A 16 20.25 -3.78 3.40
N PRO A 17 19.79 -4.99 3.79
CA PRO A 17 18.45 -5.46 3.43
C PRO A 17 17.33 -4.73 4.19
N ALA A 18 17.54 -4.43 5.47
CA ALA A 18 16.53 -3.78 6.32
C ALA A 18 16.27 -2.32 5.88
N LEU A 19 17.33 -1.60 5.47
CA LEU A 19 17.19 -0.25 4.92
C LEU A 19 16.54 -0.23 3.53
N ARG A 20 16.64 -1.31 2.74
CA ARG A 20 15.98 -1.37 1.41
C ARG A 20 14.47 -1.49 1.50
N ALA A 21 13.96 -2.27 2.45
CA ALA A 21 12.51 -2.42 2.67
C ALA A 21 11.86 -1.15 3.26
N GLN A 22 12.68 -0.22 3.74
CA GLN A 22 12.23 0.95 4.49
C GLN A 22 11.73 2.08 3.58
N VAL A 23 12.25 2.27 2.38
CA VAL A 23 11.85 3.40 1.53
C VAL A 23 11.15 2.89 0.29
N ILE A 24 9.89 3.26 0.12
CA ILE A 24 9.02 2.74 -0.94
C ILE A 24 8.37 3.88 -1.74
N LEU A 25 7.97 3.57 -2.97
CA LEU A 25 7.10 4.37 -3.80
C LEU A 25 5.66 4.18 -3.30
N SER A 26 5.14 5.18 -2.60
CA SER A 26 3.76 5.11 -2.07
C SER A 26 2.75 5.50 -3.14
N GLU A 27 3.05 6.52 -3.95
CA GLU A 27 2.07 7.04 -4.90
C GLU A 27 2.69 7.78 -6.08
N ILE A 28 2.04 7.70 -7.24
CA ILE A 28 2.43 8.41 -8.46
C ILE A 28 1.21 9.13 -9.02
N GLN A 29 1.29 10.45 -9.14
CA GLN A 29 0.22 11.26 -9.72
C GLN A 29 0.68 11.88 -11.05
N PHE A 30 -0.16 11.74 -12.07
CA PHE A 30 0.21 11.98 -13.46
C PHE A 30 -0.15 13.38 -13.97
N GLU A 31 -1.19 14.03 -13.46
CA GLU A 31 -1.62 15.35 -13.92
C GLU A 31 -0.72 16.48 -13.39
N ASP A 32 -0.47 16.47 -12.08
CA ASP A 32 0.39 17.41 -11.36
C ASP A 32 1.85 16.95 -11.33
N GLN A 33 2.14 15.73 -11.83
CA GLN A 33 3.49 15.19 -12.03
C GLN A 33 4.28 15.14 -10.73
N TRP A 34 3.79 14.38 -9.75
CA TRP A 34 4.54 14.15 -8.52
C TRP A 34 4.59 12.67 -8.16
N ILE A 35 5.63 12.32 -7.44
CA ILE A 35 5.90 10.99 -6.90
C ILE A 35 5.98 11.15 -5.39
N GLU A 36 5.27 10.32 -4.66
CA GLU A 36 5.38 10.25 -3.22
C GLU A 36 6.22 9.04 -2.81
N ILE A 37 7.13 9.30 -1.89
CA ILE A 37 8.04 8.33 -1.34
C ILE A 37 7.77 8.27 0.16
N LEU A 38 7.60 7.06 0.68
CA LEU A 38 7.39 6.82 2.11
C LEU A 38 8.63 6.19 2.71
N ASN A 39 9.14 6.77 3.79
CA ASN A 39 9.99 6.06 4.73
C ASN A 39 9.11 5.25 5.69
N ASN A 40 8.93 3.97 5.39
CA ASN A 40 8.13 3.00 6.12
C ASN A 40 8.78 2.44 7.40
N GLY A 41 9.97 2.92 7.77
CA GLY A 41 10.68 2.45 8.94
C GLY A 41 10.76 3.51 10.02
N PRO A 42 11.08 3.13 11.27
CA PRO A 42 11.14 4.06 12.38
C PRO A 42 12.36 4.99 12.34
N ASN A 43 13.37 4.67 11.54
CA ASN A 43 14.65 5.37 11.54
C ASN A 43 14.70 6.44 10.45
N GLU A 44 15.44 7.52 10.67
CA GLU A 44 15.78 8.44 9.58
C GLU A 44 16.60 7.72 8.49
N VAL A 45 16.33 8.05 7.23
CA VAL A 45 17.11 7.61 6.07
C VAL A 45 17.80 8.81 5.42
N ASP A 46 19.11 8.71 5.23
CA ASP A 46 19.90 9.66 4.43
C ASP A 46 19.86 9.24 2.96
N MET A 47 19.19 10.05 2.14
CA MET A 47 19.00 9.81 0.71
C MET A 47 19.95 10.64 -0.15
N SER A 48 20.92 11.34 0.44
CA SER A 48 21.82 12.26 -0.30
C SER A 48 22.63 11.58 -1.41
N SER A 49 22.77 10.26 -1.36
CA SER A 49 23.47 9.46 -2.37
C SER A 49 22.52 8.65 -3.26
N TRP A 50 21.21 8.82 -3.13
CA TRP A 50 20.19 8.03 -3.83
C TRP A 50 19.74 8.73 -5.11
N SER A 51 18.95 8.06 -5.92
CA SER A 51 18.31 8.63 -7.10
C SER A 51 16.94 8.03 -7.39
N VAL A 52 16.10 8.76 -8.13
CA VAL A 52 14.89 8.24 -8.77
C VAL A 52 15.17 7.95 -10.24
N TYR A 53 14.71 6.79 -10.70
CA TYR A 53 14.84 6.32 -12.07
C TYR A 53 13.47 6.22 -12.73
N LEU A 54 13.32 6.78 -13.92
CA LEU A 54 12.15 6.61 -14.79
C LEU A 54 12.58 5.90 -16.08
N ALA A 55 11.91 4.81 -16.44
CA ALA A 55 11.99 4.16 -17.75
C ALA A 55 10.71 4.42 -18.55
N THR A 56 10.88 4.81 -19.81
CA THR A 56 9.77 5.05 -20.76
C THR A 56 9.98 4.24 -22.04
N LYS A 57 8.98 4.25 -22.92
CA LYS A 57 9.02 3.57 -24.22
C LYS A 57 8.69 4.50 -25.38
N THR A 58 8.88 5.80 -25.20
CA THR A 58 8.52 6.79 -26.22
C THR A 58 9.40 6.61 -27.45
N PRO A 59 8.82 6.39 -28.64
CA PRO A 59 9.60 6.20 -29.86
C PRO A 59 10.54 7.38 -30.12
N ASN A 60 11.77 7.08 -30.58
CA ASN A 60 12.79 8.07 -30.94
C ASN A 60 13.25 8.97 -29.77
N ARG A 61 13.09 8.54 -28.52
CA ARG A 61 13.58 9.24 -27.33
C ARG A 61 14.53 8.39 -26.50
N THR A 62 15.19 9.05 -25.54
CA THR A 62 15.90 8.32 -24.49
C THR A 62 14.87 7.62 -23.62
N ASN A 63 15.08 6.34 -23.33
CA ASN A 63 14.09 5.53 -22.59
C ASN A 63 14.44 5.39 -21.10
N ASN A 64 15.30 6.27 -20.58
CA ASN A 64 15.73 6.26 -19.18
C ASN A 64 16.20 7.62 -18.69
N TYR A 65 15.68 8.04 -17.53
CA TYR A 65 15.94 9.32 -16.89
C TYR A 65 16.29 9.11 -15.42
N TRP A 66 17.29 9.85 -14.93
CA TRP A 66 17.81 9.71 -13.56
C TRP A 66 17.87 11.06 -12.86
N PHE A 67 17.16 11.17 -11.74
CA PHE A 67 17.24 12.33 -10.85
C PHE A 67 17.98 11.95 -9.58
N GLY A 68 19.10 12.62 -9.29
CA GLY A 68 19.85 12.43 -8.05
C GLY A 68 19.27 13.29 -6.94
N PHE A 69 19.02 12.70 -5.77
CA PHE A 69 18.60 13.48 -4.59
C PHE A 69 19.69 14.50 -4.22
N PRO A 70 19.34 15.76 -3.92
CA PRO A 70 20.30 16.76 -3.49
C PRO A 70 21.06 16.36 -2.21
N ALA A 71 22.23 16.95 -2.00
CA ALA A 71 22.97 16.78 -0.76
C ALA A 71 22.11 17.16 0.47
N ASN A 72 22.25 16.40 1.55
CA ASN A 72 21.47 16.52 2.79
C ASN A 72 19.98 16.16 2.66
N SER A 73 19.56 15.47 1.59
CA SER A 73 18.22 14.91 1.51
C SER A 73 18.06 13.83 2.59
N ARG A 74 17.20 14.08 3.57
CA ARG A 74 16.92 13.18 4.70
C ARG A 74 15.41 13.00 4.84
N MET A 75 14.99 11.81 5.22
CA MET A 75 13.59 11.50 5.50
C MET A 75 13.49 10.85 6.87
N ALA A 76 12.80 11.50 7.82
CA ALA A 76 12.55 10.91 9.14
C ALA A 76 11.67 9.66 9.01
N GLY A 77 11.68 8.82 10.06
CA GLY A 77 10.88 7.60 10.07
C GLY A 77 9.38 7.87 9.98
N TYR A 78 8.66 7.04 9.25
CA TYR A 78 7.22 7.17 8.97
C TYR A 78 6.82 8.52 8.37
N GLN A 79 7.74 9.19 7.67
CA GLN A 79 7.46 10.43 6.95
C GLN A 79 7.39 10.18 5.44
N PHE A 80 6.72 11.11 4.77
CA PHE A 80 6.61 11.17 3.33
C PHE A 80 7.54 12.23 2.75
N LEU A 81 7.91 12.02 1.50
CA LEU A 81 8.60 12.98 0.66
C LEU A 81 7.86 13.07 -0.68
N LYS A 82 7.44 14.28 -1.04
CA LYS A 82 6.81 14.56 -2.32
C LYS A 82 7.84 15.09 -3.31
N LEU A 83 8.13 14.34 -4.36
CA LEU A 83 9.01 14.72 -5.45
C LEU A 83 8.20 15.18 -6.66
N TYR A 84 8.22 16.48 -6.97
CA TYR A 84 7.66 17.01 -8.20
C TYR A 84 8.59 16.74 -9.38
N TRP A 85 8.07 16.01 -10.37
CA TRP A 85 8.78 15.56 -11.55
C TRP A 85 8.62 16.54 -12.72
N GLY A 86 9.73 16.96 -13.32
CA GLY A 86 9.77 17.94 -14.41
C GLY A 86 9.29 19.34 -14.03
N LYS A 87 9.14 19.66 -12.74
CA LYS A 87 8.66 20.96 -12.27
C LYS A 87 9.82 21.86 -11.87
N LYS A 88 9.69 23.16 -12.20
CA LYS A 88 10.66 24.20 -11.83
C LYS A 88 10.91 24.21 -10.32
N ILE A 89 12.18 24.31 -9.95
CA ILE A 89 12.59 24.41 -8.54
C ILE A 89 12.16 25.80 -8.02
N PRO A 90 11.35 25.87 -6.93
CA PRO A 90 10.97 27.14 -6.33
C PRO A 90 12.16 27.80 -5.63
N THR A 91 12.06 29.11 -5.38
CA THR A 91 13.09 29.83 -4.61
C THR A 91 13.20 29.35 -3.17
N THR A 92 12.09 28.89 -2.61
CA THR A 92 12.01 28.28 -1.28
C THR A 92 11.28 26.97 -1.43
N THR A 93 11.93 25.88 -1.09
CA THR A 93 11.32 24.54 -1.15
C THR A 93 10.58 24.27 0.17
N PRO A 94 9.28 23.91 0.14
CA PRO A 94 8.57 23.51 1.34
C PRO A 94 9.20 22.28 2.02
N PRO A 95 9.01 22.12 3.34
CA PRO A 95 9.42 20.90 4.03
C PRO A 95 8.82 19.65 3.36
N ASN A 96 9.59 18.57 3.31
CA ASN A 96 9.19 17.29 2.71
C ASN A 96 8.79 17.35 1.22
N GLU A 97 9.20 18.41 0.52
CA GLU A 97 9.06 18.50 -0.92
C GLU A 97 10.41 18.56 -1.62
N LEU A 98 10.49 18.01 -2.82
CA LEU A 98 11.62 18.14 -3.74
C LEU A 98 11.13 18.39 -5.15
N TYR A 99 11.98 19.00 -5.96
CA TYR A 99 11.68 19.36 -7.34
C TYR A 99 12.83 18.87 -8.20
N THR A 100 12.53 18.08 -9.24
CA THR A 100 13.58 17.65 -10.17
C THR A 100 14.06 18.78 -11.07
N GLY A 101 13.36 19.91 -11.10
CA GLY A 101 13.59 20.97 -12.07
C GLY A 101 12.98 20.68 -13.44
N ASP A 102 12.93 21.70 -14.28
CA ASP A 102 12.27 21.75 -15.60
C ASP A 102 13.27 21.80 -16.77
N SER A 103 14.52 21.41 -16.51
CA SER A 103 15.61 21.45 -17.48
C SER A 103 16.44 20.16 -17.46
N ASN A 104 17.04 19.86 -18.61
CA ASN A 104 17.88 18.67 -18.78
C ASN A 104 19.11 18.64 -17.86
N TRP A 105 19.55 19.79 -17.35
CA TRP A 105 20.73 19.92 -16.49
C TRP A 105 20.50 19.47 -15.05
N HIS A 106 19.25 19.26 -14.65
CA HIS A 106 18.92 18.80 -13.30
C HIS A 106 18.89 17.28 -13.17
N PHE A 107 19.07 16.55 -14.27
CA PHE A 107 19.13 15.10 -14.29
C PHE A 107 20.58 14.64 -14.36
N LEU A 108 20.90 13.55 -13.65
CA LEU A 108 22.27 13.03 -13.57
C LEU A 108 22.76 12.60 -14.95
N PHE A 109 21.94 11.80 -15.64
CA PHE A 109 22.24 11.24 -16.95
C PHE A 109 20.94 11.00 -17.73
N GLY A 110 21.05 11.06 -19.06
CA GLY A 110 19.91 11.03 -19.96
C GLY A 110 19.72 12.40 -20.60
N HIS A 111 19.48 12.45 -21.90
CA HIS A 111 19.38 13.70 -22.67
C HIS A 111 18.04 14.42 -22.44
N GLY A 112 17.64 14.57 -21.17
CA GLY A 112 16.52 15.39 -20.74
C GLY A 112 15.63 14.75 -19.71
N PHE A 113 14.36 15.14 -19.73
CA PHE A 113 13.31 14.58 -18.90
C PHE A 113 12.11 14.25 -19.78
N GLU A 114 11.26 13.36 -19.29
CA GLU A 114 9.97 13.07 -19.89
C GLU A 114 8.91 13.13 -18.78
N PRO A 115 7.74 13.73 -19.04
CA PRO A 115 6.63 13.68 -18.11
C PRO A 115 6.26 12.23 -17.78
N LEU A 116 5.76 12.00 -16.57
CA LEU A 116 5.12 10.77 -16.16
C LEU A 116 3.93 10.50 -17.10
N ASP A 117 4.01 9.43 -17.88
CA ASP A 117 2.96 9.01 -18.79
C ASP A 117 2.07 7.97 -18.12
N ARG A 118 0.79 8.30 -17.97
CA ARG A 118 -0.24 7.42 -17.44
C ARG A 118 -0.46 6.13 -18.26
N GLN A 119 -0.12 6.14 -19.55
CA GLN A 119 -0.35 4.99 -20.42
C GLN A 119 0.61 3.87 -20.07
N GLN A 120 1.88 4.20 -19.81
CA GLN A 120 2.90 3.20 -19.51
C GLN A 120 4.17 3.85 -18.91
N GLY A 121 4.87 3.11 -18.06
CA GLY A 121 6.18 3.51 -17.53
C GLY A 121 6.67 2.56 -16.46
N ALA A 122 7.93 2.71 -16.06
CA ALA A 122 8.46 2.08 -14.86
C ALA A 122 9.25 3.09 -14.03
N LEU A 123 9.09 3.04 -12.71
CA LEU A 123 9.75 3.93 -11.77
C LEU A 123 10.47 3.13 -10.70
N ALA A 124 11.63 3.61 -10.28
CA ALA A 124 12.40 2.95 -9.24
C ALA A 124 13.13 3.94 -8.32
N ILE A 125 13.30 3.53 -7.07
CA ILE A 125 14.20 4.19 -6.13
C ILE A 125 15.53 3.43 -6.15
N CYS A 126 16.64 4.14 -6.30
CA CYS A 126 17.97 3.56 -6.31
C CYS A 126 18.83 4.17 -5.20
N ASN A 127 19.62 3.36 -4.50
CA ASN A 127 20.47 3.81 -3.39
C ASN A 127 21.85 4.37 -3.81
N THR A 128 21.99 4.78 -5.08
CA THR A 128 23.25 5.33 -5.61
C THR A 128 22.98 6.37 -6.70
N GLN A 129 23.86 7.36 -6.82
CA GLN A 129 23.94 8.30 -7.95
C GLN A 129 25.11 7.97 -8.88
N LEU A 130 25.92 6.95 -8.55
CA LEU A 130 27.12 6.62 -9.29
C LEU A 130 26.78 5.93 -10.60
N ASN A 131 27.10 6.57 -11.74
CA ASN A 131 26.86 6.03 -13.08
C ASN A 131 27.37 4.58 -13.24
N ALA A 132 28.59 4.32 -12.76
CA ALA A 132 29.21 3.00 -12.83
C ALA A 132 28.42 1.89 -12.12
N GLN A 133 27.50 2.25 -11.22
CA GLN A 133 26.67 1.31 -10.47
C GLN A 133 25.24 1.20 -11.02
N MET A 134 24.79 2.03 -11.98
CA MET A 134 23.39 2.09 -12.43
C MET A 134 22.85 0.83 -13.14
N ASN A 135 23.70 -0.17 -13.37
CA ASN A 135 23.30 -1.49 -13.88
C ASN A 135 23.57 -2.61 -12.86
N SER A 136 24.00 -2.27 -11.65
CA SER A 136 24.28 -3.24 -10.60
C SER A 136 22.97 -3.70 -9.98
N PRO A 137 22.74 -5.03 -9.82
CA PRO A 137 21.49 -5.53 -9.27
C PRO A 137 21.15 -4.98 -7.88
N GLY A 138 22.17 -4.72 -7.06
CA GLY A 138 21.98 -4.26 -5.69
C GLY A 138 21.65 -2.77 -5.49
N ILE A 139 21.29 -2.02 -6.53
CA ILE A 139 21.00 -0.59 -6.36
C ILE A 139 19.52 -0.31 -6.14
N PHE A 140 18.65 -1.16 -6.68
CA PHE A 140 17.22 -0.95 -6.59
C PHE A 140 16.75 -1.18 -5.15
N VAL A 141 16.02 -0.19 -4.65
CA VAL A 141 15.38 -0.17 -3.34
C VAL A 141 13.92 -0.58 -3.49
N ASP A 142 13.25 0.02 -4.47
CA ASP A 142 11.86 -0.28 -4.82
C ASP A 142 11.64 -0.11 -6.33
N TRP A 143 10.60 -0.74 -6.86
CA TRP A 143 10.25 -0.76 -8.28
C TRP A 143 8.74 -0.85 -8.48
N ILE A 144 8.22 -0.08 -9.44
CA ILE A 144 6.85 -0.21 -9.94
C ILE A 144 6.84 -0.03 -11.44
N GLN A 145 6.00 -0.79 -12.16
CA GLN A 145 5.72 -0.53 -13.56
C GLN A 145 4.25 -0.68 -13.90
N TRP A 146 3.80 0.12 -14.86
CA TRP A 146 2.40 0.17 -15.30
C TRP A 146 2.30 0.19 -16.82
N GLY A 147 1.13 -0.18 -17.33
CA GLY A 147 0.77 -0.14 -18.75
C GLY A 147 1.41 -1.18 -19.66
N GLY A 148 2.53 -1.79 -19.25
CA GLY A 148 3.16 -2.86 -20.00
C GLY A 148 4.41 -3.43 -19.34
N THR A 149 5.06 -4.36 -20.04
CA THR A 149 6.31 -5.01 -19.64
C THR A 149 7.44 -4.61 -20.57
N GLY A 150 8.66 -5.11 -20.36
CA GLY A 150 9.83 -4.92 -21.19
C GLY A 150 10.47 -3.56 -21.02
N PHE A 151 10.33 -2.94 -19.84
CA PHE A 151 11.04 -1.71 -19.50
C PHE A 151 12.51 -2.02 -19.21
N LYS A 152 13.38 -1.07 -19.52
CA LYS A 152 14.81 -1.22 -19.28
C LYS A 152 15.06 -1.44 -17.79
N ARG A 153 15.75 -2.53 -17.44
CA ARG A 153 16.07 -3.00 -16.06
C ARG A 153 14.92 -3.68 -15.31
N GLU A 154 13.81 -4.00 -15.96
CA GLU A 154 12.80 -4.90 -15.38
C GLU A 154 13.41 -6.25 -14.98
N ASP A 155 14.32 -6.78 -15.80
CA ASP A 155 15.06 -8.01 -15.53
C ASP A 155 15.88 -7.91 -14.24
N ILE A 156 16.48 -6.76 -13.98
CA ILE A 156 17.25 -6.52 -12.75
C ILE A 156 16.31 -6.46 -11.54
N ALA A 157 15.21 -5.73 -11.62
CA ALA A 157 14.21 -5.65 -10.54
C ALA A 157 13.62 -7.02 -10.22
N ALA A 158 13.29 -7.81 -11.26
CA ALA A 158 12.82 -9.18 -11.10
C ALA A 158 13.86 -10.10 -10.47
N ASN A 159 15.12 -10.03 -10.91
CA ASN A 159 16.22 -10.81 -10.34
C ASN A 159 16.55 -10.46 -8.88
N GLN A 160 16.11 -9.30 -8.39
CA GLN A 160 16.22 -8.90 -6.98
C GLN A 160 14.99 -9.24 -6.15
N ASN A 161 13.98 -9.89 -6.73
CA ASN A 161 12.66 -10.06 -6.12
C ASN A 161 12.08 -8.71 -5.66
N LEU A 162 12.27 -7.63 -6.42
CA LEU A 162 11.58 -6.35 -6.19
C LEU A 162 10.36 -6.21 -7.09
N TRP A 163 10.24 -7.07 -8.09
CA TRP A 163 9.14 -7.03 -9.03
C TRP A 163 8.87 -8.42 -9.60
N GLN A 164 7.64 -8.69 -10.00
CA GLN A 164 7.33 -9.91 -10.74
C GLN A 164 7.68 -9.70 -12.22
N ALA A 165 8.50 -10.60 -12.80
CA ALA A 165 8.83 -10.51 -14.22
C ALA A 165 7.58 -10.60 -15.12
N ASN A 166 7.54 -9.79 -16.19
CA ASN A 166 6.44 -9.75 -17.17
C ASN A 166 5.08 -9.36 -16.58
N SER A 167 5.10 -8.58 -15.50
CA SER A 167 3.93 -8.23 -14.71
C SER A 167 3.82 -6.72 -14.59
N TYR A 168 2.62 -6.14 -14.62
CA TYR A 168 2.44 -4.68 -14.59
C TYR A 168 1.08 -4.32 -14.00
N VAL A 169 0.99 -3.11 -13.43
CA VAL A 169 -0.31 -2.51 -13.11
C VAL A 169 -0.95 -2.00 -14.39
N ALA A 170 -2.27 -2.05 -14.54
CA ALA A 170 -2.95 -1.51 -15.72
C ALA A 170 -2.64 0.00 -15.93
N SER A 171 -2.81 0.48 -17.16
CA SER A 171 -2.67 1.91 -17.48
C SER A 171 -3.59 2.76 -16.60
N VAL A 172 -3.11 3.93 -16.20
CA VAL A 172 -3.77 4.74 -15.18
C VAL A 172 -4.91 5.58 -15.81
N PRO A 173 -6.13 5.54 -15.25
CA PRO A 173 -7.25 6.37 -15.70
C PRO A 173 -7.00 7.88 -15.55
N THR A 174 -7.85 8.70 -16.18
CA THR A 174 -7.70 10.16 -16.13
C THR A 174 -8.09 10.64 -14.74
N GLY A 175 -7.29 11.51 -14.14
CA GLY A 175 -7.55 12.07 -12.82
C GLY A 175 -7.30 11.07 -11.68
N ALA A 176 -6.68 9.93 -11.97
CA ALA A 176 -6.26 8.98 -10.95
C ALA A 176 -4.74 9.05 -10.74
N SER A 177 -4.31 8.89 -9.50
CA SER A 177 -2.96 8.47 -9.16
C SER A 177 -2.89 6.94 -9.10
N LEU A 178 -1.67 6.42 -9.14
CA LEU A 178 -1.35 5.03 -8.86
C LEU A 178 -0.79 4.97 -7.43
N SER A 179 -1.58 4.43 -6.51
CA SER A 179 -1.25 4.40 -5.08
C SER A 179 -1.04 2.96 -4.60
N LEU A 180 -0.18 2.79 -3.60
CA LEU A 180 0.10 1.52 -2.96
C LEU A 180 -0.77 1.37 -1.71
N LEU A 181 -1.61 0.33 -1.67
CA LEU A 181 -2.27 -0.09 -0.45
C LEU A 181 -1.22 -0.62 0.51
N TYR A 182 -1.02 0.14 1.58
CA TYR A 182 -0.02 -0.13 2.59
C TYR A 182 -0.08 -1.59 3.09
N PHE A 183 0.97 -2.36 2.82
CA PHE A 183 1.09 -3.76 3.23
C PHE A 183 2.41 -3.95 3.97
N MET A 184 2.36 -4.00 5.30
CA MET A 184 3.58 -4.06 6.14
C MET A 184 4.43 -5.32 5.93
N ASP A 185 3.86 -6.37 5.35
CA ASP A 185 4.46 -7.71 5.41
C ASP A 185 4.93 -8.27 4.06
N ALA A 186 4.75 -7.54 2.95
CA ALA A 186 5.14 -7.99 1.62
C ALA A 186 6.16 -7.05 0.97
N ASN A 187 7.39 -7.51 0.82
CA ASN A 187 8.41 -6.86 0.01
C ASN A 187 8.91 -7.87 -1.05
N PRO A 188 8.60 -7.67 -2.34
CA PRO A 188 7.93 -6.50 -2.90
C PRO A 188 6.41 -6.57 -2.67
N PRO A 189 5.71 -5.42 -2.74
CA PRO A 189 4.26 -5.44 -2.74
C PRO A 189 3.73 -6.25 -3.94
N PRO A 190 2.72 -7.11 -3.76
CA PRO A 190 2.10 -7.79 -4.89
C PRO A 190 1.40 -6.75 -5.79
N ILE A 191 1.24 -7.04 -7.08
CA ILE A 191 0.54 -6.15 -8.03
C ILE A 191 -0.86 -5.76 -7.52
N ALA A 192 -1.55 -6.70 -6.86
CA ALA A 192 -2.87 -6.48 -6.28
C ALA A 192 -2.89 -5.49 -5.10
N ALA A 193 -1.73 -5.09 -4.57
CA ALA A 193 -1.64 -4.03 -3.58
C ALA A 193 -1.73 -2.63 -4.22
N TYR A 194 -1.52 -2.49 -5.53
CA TYR A 194 -1.66 -1.19 -6.18
C TYR A 194 -3.11 -0.93 -6.61
N PHE A 195 -3.57 0.30 -6.43
CA PHE A 195 -4.91 0.74 -6.79
C PHE A 195 -4.88 2.14 -7.40
N PHE A 196 -6.01 2.54 -8.00
CA PHE A 196 -6.17 3.87 -8.57
C PHE A 196 -6.89 4.78 -7.55
N ASP A 197 -6.25 5.87 -7.14
CA ASP A 197 -6.84 6.86 -6.25
C ASP A 197 -7.24 8.12 -7.04
N PHE A 198 -8.53 8.46 -6.99
CA PHE A 198 -9.09 9.64 -7.67
C PHE A 198 -9.12 10.89 -6.78
N THR A 199 -8.70 10.76 -5.52
CA THR A 199 -8.66 11.81 -4.51
C THR A 199 -7.30 11.85 -3.80
N PRO A 200 -6.20 11.91 -4.56
CA PRO A 200 -4.86 11.79 -4.00
C PRO A 200 -4.59 12.94 -3.02
N THR A 201 -4.23 12.61 -1.78
CA THR A 201 -3.89 13.55 -0.72
C THR A 201 -2.41 13.38 -0.34
N PRO A 202 -1.50 14.17 -0.94
CA PRO A 202 -0.08 13.97 -0.73
C PRO A 202 0.35 14.25 0.71
N LEU A 203 1.48 13.65 1.10
CA LEU A 203 2.14 13.74 2.40
C LEU A 203 1.37 13.12 3.57
N ILE A 204 0.31 12.37 3.27
CA ILE A 204 -0.41 11.54 4.22
C ILE A 204 -0.70 10.19 3.57
N HIS A 205 -1.03 9.18 4.36
CA HIS A 205 -1.50 7.92 3.79
C HIS A 205 -2.81 8.15 3.03
N ASN A 206 -2.78 7.92 1.72
CA ASN A 206 -3.97 7.91 0.84
C ASN A 206 -4.74 6.60 0.91
N ALA A 207 -4.12 5.57 1.47
CA ALA A 207 -4.87 4.69 2.32
C ALA A 207 -5.41 5.54 3.47
N THR A 208 -6.68 5.98 3.40
CA THR A 208 -7.49 6.16 4.62
C THR A 208 -6.98 5.10 5.57
N PRO A 209 -6.52 5.45 6.78
CA PRO A 209 -6.04 4.42 7.67
C PRO A 209 -7.11 3.33 7.62
N LEU A 210 -6.72 2.09 7.38
CA LEU A 210 -7.31 1.05 8.20
C LEU A 210 -6.89 1.47 9.61
N GLY A 211 -7.60 2.46 10.14
CA GLY A 211 -7.57 2.88 11.50
C GLY A 211 -8.15 1.68 12.16
N VAL A 212 -7.27 0.76 12.51
CA VAL A 212 -7.58 -0.34 13.37
C VAL A 212 -7.73 0.29 14.76
N GLU A 213 -8.74 1.13 14.94
CA GLU A 213 -9.24 1.47 16.26
C GLU A 213 -10.00 0.24 16.73
N ASN A 214 -9.57 -0.33 17.86
CA ASN A 214 -10.39 -1.28 18.59
C ASN A 214 -11.64 -0.53 19.07
N LEU A 215 -12.73 -0.65 18.32
CA LEU A 215 -13.99 -0.01 18.66
C LEU A 215 -14.91 -1.07 19.27
N GLY A 216 -14.78 -1.17 20.60
CA GLY A 216 -15.51 -2.10 21.45
C GLY A 216 -14.56 -2.81 22.41
N GLY A 217 -14.93 -2.85 23.70
CA GLY A 217 -14.38 -3.86 24.61
C GLY A 217 -14.89 -5.25 24.25
N ASN A 218 -14.26 -6.31 24.74
CA ASN A 218 -14.82 -7.67 24.65
C ASN A 218 -16.30 -7.64 25.06
N CYS A 219 -17.19 -8.07 24.18
CA CYS A 219 -18.58 -8.31 24.57
C CYS A 219 -18.56 -9.36 25.69
N SER A 220 -18.83 -8.97 26.93
CA SER A 220 -19.18 -9.93 27.97
C SER A 220 -20.59 -10.43 27.63
N VAL A 221 -20.66 -11.45 26.77
CA VAL A 221 -21.93 -12.10 26.47
C VAL A 221 -22.41 -12.70 27.77
N ASN A 222 -23.53 -12.18 28.29
CA ASN A 222 -24.20 -12.79 29.42
C ASN A 222 -24.66 -14.19 29.00
N LYS A 223 -23.97 -15.22 29.51
CA LYS A 223 -24.51 -16.55 29.87
C LYS A 223 -25.39 -17.29 28.85
N ASP A 224 -25.16 -17.17 27.54
CA ASP A 224 -25.67 -18.18 26.60
C ASP A 224 -24.53 -19.10 26.14
N PRO A 225 -24.44 -20.35 26.65
CA PRO A 225 -23.40 -21.29 26.26
C PRO A 225 -23.53 -21.78 24.80
N SER A 226 -24.60 -21.40 24.08
CA SER A 226 -24.78 -21.74 22.66
C SER A 226 -24.14 -20.76 21.67
N ILE A 227 -23.68 -19.59 22.14
CA ILE A 227 -23.06 -18.57 21.30
C ILE A 227 -21.61 -18.36 21.72
N ASN A 228 -20.71 -19.16 21.14
CA ASN A 228 -19.29 -18.84 21.18
C ASN A 228 -18.99 -17.80 20.10
N LEU A 229 -18.85 -16.54 20.50
CA LEU A 229 -18.28 -15.51 19.65
C LEU A 229 -16.79 -15.83 19.44
N VAL A 230 -16.49 -16.53 18.34
CA VAL A 230 -15.11 -16.79 17.95
C VAL A 230 -14.61 -15.57 17.18
N ASN A 231 -13.88 -14.70 17.88
CA ASN A 231 -13.28 -13.45 17.40
C ASN A 231 -14.26 -12.36 16.94
N VAL A 232 -14.17 -11.22 17.62
CA VAL A 232 -14.73 -9.95 17.14
C VAL A 232 -13.89 -9.51 15.95
N GLY A 233 -14.43 -9.58 14.75
CA GLY A 233 -13.79 -9.04 13.55
C GLY A 233 -13.69 -7.52 13.61
N TRP A 234 -12.58 -6.99 13.11
CA TRP A 234 -12.28 -5.56 13.05
C TRP A 234 -13.32 -4.80 12.19
N PRO A 235 -13.68 -3.56 12.56
CA PRO A 235 -14.51 -2.71 11.72
C PRO A 235 -13.80 -2.37 10.40
N ILE A 236 -14.58 -2.21 9.34
CA ILE A 236 -14.08 -2.08 7.96
C ILE A 236 -14.60 -0.77 7.37
N HIS A 237 -13.69 0.07 6.89
CA HIS A 237 -14.05 1.30 6.19
C HIS A 237 -13.98 1.03 4.68
N GLY A 238 -15.13 1.11 4.00
CA GLY A 238 -15.24 0.97 2.55
C GLY A 238 -15.82 2.23 1.91
N ASN A 239 -15.46 2.50 0.65
CA ASN A 239 -16.15 3.49 -0.17
C ASN A 239 -17.39 2.84 -0.83
N LYS A 240 -18.02 3.55 -1.78
CA LYS A 240 -19.28 3.14 -2.44
C LYS A 240 -19.31 1.74 -3.07
N ASP A 241 -18.15 1.13 -3.31
CA ASP A 241 -18.01 -0.17 -3.97
C ASP A 241 -17.07 -1.07 -3.16
N PHE A 242 -17.53 -1.61 -2.02
CA PHE A 242 -16.75 -2.60 -1.27
C PHE A 242 -17.22 -4.02 -1.54
N SER A 243 -16.29 -4.90 -1.89
CA SER A 243 -16.53 -6.34 -1.89
C SER A 243 -16.04 -6.96 -0.58
N LEU A 244 -16.81 -7.89 -0.03
CA LEU A 244 -16.44 -8.65 1.15
C LEU A 244 -16.05 -10.08 0.73
N VAL A 245 -14.77 -10.40 0.86
CA VAL A 245 -14.29 -11.77 0.67
C VAL A 245 -14.11 -12.41 2.04
N VAL A 246 -14.74 -13.58 2.24
CA VAL A 246 -14.45 -14.44 3.39
C VAL A 246 -13.72 -15.68 2.90
N GLU A 247 -12.55 -15.92 3.47
CA GLU A 247 -11.81 -17.17 3.27
C GLU A 247 -11.94 -18.05 4.52
N ASN A 248 -12.60 -19.20 4.38
CA ASN A 248 -12.52 -20.28 5.38
C ASN A 248 -11.21 -21.05 5.14
N THR A 249 -10.22 -20.81 5.99
CA THR A 249 -8.88 -21.40 5.83
C THR A 249 -8.74 -22.82 6.37
N GLN A 250 -9.75 -23.40 7.02
CA GLN A 250 -9.59 -24.67 7.75
C GLN A 250 -10.09 -25.91 7.02
N GLY A 251 -10.70 -25.79 5.83
CA GLY A 251 -11.00 -26.94 4.97
C GLY A 251 -11.96 -27.99 5.56
N ALA A 252 -12.52 -27.76 6.75
CA ALA A 252 -13.48 -28.66 7.38
C ALA A 252 -14.89 -28.34 6.88
N ALA A 253 -15.64 -29.38 6.49
CA ALA A 253 -16.95 -29.31 5.85
C ALA A 253 -18.09 -28.88 6.79
N PHE A 254 -17.88 -27.86 7.62
CA PHE A 254 -18.90 -27.31 8.50
C PHE A 254 -19.51 -26.06 7.89
N PHE A 255 -20.85 -25.99 7.94
CA PHE A 255 -21.59 -24.79 7.57
C PHE A 255 -21.30 -23.70 8.60
N GLU A 256 -20.36 -22.81 8.29
CA GLU A 256 -20.18 -21.59 9.04
C GLU A 256 -21.24 -20.58 8.59
N ARG A 257 -22.10 -20.19 9.53
CA ARG A 257 -22.97 -19.02 9.32
C ARG A 257 -22.21 -17.80 9.77
N MET A 258 -22.00 -16.88 8.84
CA MET A 258 -21.48 -15.56 9.13
C MET A 258 -22.61 -14.55 9.03
N ILE A 259 -22.83 -13.81 10.10
CA ILE A 259 -23.72 -12.64 10.08
C ILE A 259 -22.84 -11.40 10.08
N PHE A 260 -23.00 -10.58 9.05
CA PHE A 260 -22.42 -9.25 9.00
C PHE A 260 -23.49 -8.27 9.47
N LEU A 261 -23.22 -7.59 10.59
CA LEU A 261 -24.07 -6.52 11.08
C LEU A 261 -23.51 -5.19 10.58
N PHE A 262 -24.33 -4.44 9.84
CA PHE A 262 -23.98 -3.09 9.39
C PHE A 262 -24.75 -2.03 10.18
N SER A 263 -24.04 -1.02 10.70
CA SER A 263 -24.65 0.15 11.36
C SER A 263 -24.33 1.44 10.59
N LEU A 264 -25.32 2.33 10.56
CA LEU A 264 -25.30 3.62 9.85
C LEU A 264 -25.19 4.83 10.78
N GLU A 265 -25.17 4.62 12.10
CA GLU A 265 -25.21 5.73 13.06
C GLU A 265 -23.83 6.26 13.43
N ASP A 266 -23.75 7.59 13.51
CA ASP A 266 -22.56 8.34 13.90
C ASP A 266 -22.26 8.14 15.39
N LYS A 267 -20.97 8.13 15.73
CA LYS A 267 -20.35 7.64 16.99
C LYS A 267 -20.85 8.27 18.31
N THR A 268 -21.81 9.19 18.30
CA THR A 268 -22.14 10.04 19.47
C THR A 268 -23.12 9.42 20.46
N ALA A 269 -23.83 8.34 20.10
CA ALA A 269 -24.63 7.62 21.08
C ALA A 269 -23.73 6.68 21.90
N ALA A 270 -23.98 6.55 23.20
CA ALA A 270 -23.24 5.68 24.09
C ALA A 270 -23.64 4.21 23.85
N TRP A 271 -23.11 3.60 22.79
CA TRP A 271 -23.28 2.17 22.52
C TRP A 271 -22.34 1.42 23.46
N GLY A 272 -22.87 0.86 24.54
CA GLY A 272 -22.10 0.05 25.47
C GLY A 272 -21.51 -1.18 24.77
N ASN A 273 -20.21 -1.14 24.44
CA ASN A 273 -19.26 -2.23 24.17
C ASN A 273 -19.65 -3.41 23.25
N CYS A 274 -20.84 -3.47 22.64
CA CYS A 274 -21.24 -4.56 21.76
C CYS A 274 -22.33 -4.12 20.76
N MET A 275 -22.04 -4.13 19.46
CA MET A 275 -23.06 -3.82 18.43
C MET A 275 -24.23 -4.81 18.45
N VAL A 276 -24.01 -6.03 18.95
CA VAL A 276 -25.04 -7.09 19.05
C VAL A 276 -26.18 -6.70 20.00
N ASN A 277 -25.93 -5.85 21.00
CA ASN A 277 -26.96 -5.45 21.96
C ASN A 277 -27.92 -4.36 21.45
N ALA A 278 -27.69 -3.83 20.25
CA ALA A 278 -28.39 -2.66 19.74
C ALA A 278 -28.98 -2.92 18.35
N LEU A 279 -29.69 -4.04 18.22
CA LEU A 279 -30.62 -4.27 17.11
C LEU A 279 -31.81 -3.31 17.22
N GLY A 280 -31.57 -2.05 16.88
CA GLY A 280 -32.61 -1.06 16.62
C GLY A 280 -33.25 -1.28 15.24
N PRO A 281 -34.39 -0.62 14.96
CA PRO A 281 -35.15 -0.78 13.71
C PRO A 281 -34.39 -0.37 12.43
N ASN A 282 -33.22 0.27 12.56
CA ASN A 282 -32.40 0.74 11.44
C ASN A 282 -31.24 -0.21 11.09
N THR A 283 -31.21 -1.43 11.64
CA THR A 283 -30.13 -2.40 11.38
C THR A 283 -30.37 -3.15 10.07
N LEU A 284 -29.47 -2.98 9.10
CA LEU A 284 -29.45 -3.81 7.89
C LEU A 284 -28.82 -5.17 8.23
N VAL A 285 -29.66 -6.21 8.29
CA VAL A 285 -29.21 -7.60 8.38
C VAL A 285 -29.11 -8.15 6.96
N THR A 286 -27.88 -8.38 6.49
CA THR A 286 -27.67 -9.11 5.22
C THR A 286 -28.01 -10.59 5.39
N PRO A 287 -28.41 -11.28 4.29
CA PRO A 287 -28.82 -12.69 4.35
C PRO A 287 -27.74 -13.59 4.96
N GLN A 288 -28.18 -14.67 5.61
CA GLN A 288 -27.28 -15.70 6.12
C GLN A 288 -26.63 -16.43 4.94
N PHE A 289 -25.30 -16.48 4.92
CA PHE A 289 -24.56 -17.26 3.93
C PHE A 289 -24.07 -18.56 4.60
N GLY A 290 -24.40 -19.70 3.99
CA GLY A 290 -23.70 -20.95 4.24
C GLY A 290 -22.53 -21.03 3.28
N THR A 291 -21.30 -21.04 3.78
CA THR A 291 -20.12 -21.26 2.92
C THR A 291 -19.69 -22.73 3.01
N LEU A 292 -19.46 -23.34 1.85
CA LEU A 292 -18.70 -24.59 1.74
C LEU A 292 -17.20 -24.26 1.76
N PRO A 293 -16.30 -25.23 2.01
CA PRO A 293 -14.87 -25.01 1.93
C PRO A 293 -14.47 -24.37 0.59
N GLY A 294 -13.87 -23.18 0.62
CA GLY A 294 -13.50 -22.42 -0.57
C GLY A 294 -13.64 -20.91 -0.39
N ARG A 295 -13.18 -20.16 -1.40
CA ARG A 295 -13.33 -18.70 -1.46
C ARG A 295 -14.74 -18.36 -1.91
N THR A 296 -15.51 -17.70 -1.05
CA THR A 296 -16.84 -17.20 -1.42
C THR A 296 -16.78 -15.68 -1.47
N THR A 297 -16.96 -15.11 -2.65
CA THR A 297 -17.16 -13.66 -2.82
C THR A 297 -18.64 -13.36 -2.69
N VAL A 298 -19.01 -12.55 -1.70
CA VAL A 298 -20.39 -12.12 -1.52
C VAL A 298 -20.51 -10.68 -2.00
N PRO A 299 -21.18 -10.42 -3.14
CA PRO A 299 -21.52 -9.07 -3.51
C PRO A 299 -22.57 -8.55 -2.52
N VAL A 300 -22.27 -7.43 -1.85
CA VAL A 300 -23.21 -6.75 -0.97
C VAL A 300 -23.78 -5.57 -1.76
N PRO A 301 -24.93 -5.72 -2.43
CA PRO A 301 -25.55 -4.60 -3.12
C PRO A 301 -26.00 -3.57 -2.09
N ILE A 302 -25.38 -2.39 -2.11
CA ILE A 302 -25.88 -1.23 -1.38
C ILE A 302 -27.16 -0.78 -2.08
N VAL A 303 -28.32 -1.18 -1.53
CA VAL A 303 -29.63 -0.97 -2.16
C VAL A 303 -30.14 0.47 -2.00
N ASP A 304 -29.43 1.32 -1.25
CA ASP A 304 -29.81 2.71 -0.99
C ASP A 304 -28.70 3.68 -1.43
N SER A 305 -29.01 4.51 -2.44
CA SER A 305 -28.12 5.56 -2.93
C SER A 305 -27.83 6.66 -1.91
N SER A 306 -28.58 6.75 -0.81
CA SER A 306 -28.32 7.66 0.31
C SER A 306 -27.09 7.27 1.16
N LEU A 307 -26.51 6.08 0.88
CA LEU A 307 -25.31 5.53 1.51
C LEU A 307 -24.02 5.95 0.80
N ILE A 308 -24.12 6.64 -0.35
CA ILE A 308 -22.97 7.22 -1.03
C ILE A 308 -22.34 8.26 -0.08
N ALA A 309 -21.08 8.01 0.29
CA ALA A 309 -20.25 8.83 1.21
C ALA A 309 -20.49 8.67 2.73
N LYS A 310 -21.18 7.62 3.19
CA LYS A 310 -21.29 7.32 4.64
C LYS A 310 -20.31 6.22 5.07
N GLN A 311 -19.80 6.32 6.30
CA GLN A 311 -19.04 5.24 6.94
C GLN A 311 -20.00 4.09 7.25
N VAL A 312 -19.58 2.87 6.91
CA VAL A 312 -20.34 1.65 7.16
C VAL A 312 -19.53 0.81 8.13
N TRP A 313 -20.13 0.39 9.24
CA TRP A 313 -19.51 -0.50 10.22
C TRP A 313 -19.83 -1.94 9.89
N ALA A 314 -18.94 -2.91 10.12
CA ALA A 314 -19.25 -4.32 9.91
C ALA A 314 -18.71 -5.16 11.09
N GLN A 315 -19.54 -6.03 11.64
CA GLN A 315 -19.11 -7.08 12.59
C GLN A 315 -19.48 -8.44 12.03
N ALA A 316 -18.51 -9.34 11.93
CA ALA A 316 -18.75 -10.74 11.62
C ALA A 316 -19.06 -11.51 12.91
N LEU A 317 -20.21 -12.19 12.96
CA LEU A 317 -20.47 -13.24 13.94
C LEU A 317 -20.37 -14.61 13.26
N VAL A 318 -19.46 -15.45 13.74
CA VAL A 318 -19.33 -16.83 13.29
C VAL A 318 -20.09 -17.74 14.24
N PHE A 319 -21.05 -18.50 13.72
CA PHE A 319 -21.77 -19.52 14.48
C PHE A 319 -21.32 -20.91 14.07
N THR A 320 -20.90 -21.71 15.04
CA THR A 320 -20.72 -23.17 14.88
C THR A 320 -21.86 -23.88 15.61
N PRO A 321 -22.72 -24.66 14.93
CA PRO A 321 -23.69 -25.49 15.63
C PRO A 321 -22.94 -26.59 16.42
N THR A 322 -22.94 -26.41 17.74
CA THR A 322 -22.79 -27.41 18.81
C THR A 322 -21.86 -28.60 18.49
N LEU A 323 -20.55 -28.42 18.63
CA LEU A 323 -19.59 -29.48 18.96
C LEU A 323 -18.36 -28.85 19.63
N TYR A 324 -18.02 -29.36 20.83
CA TYR A 324 -16.96 -28.84 21.70
C TYR A 324 -15.57 -29.06 21.11
N TYR A 325 -15.08 -28.13 20.30
CA TYR A 325 -13.66 -28.01 19.99
C TYR A 325 -13.28 -26.52 19.88
N SER A 326 -12.20 -26.14 20.58
CA SER A 326 -11.59 -24.81 20.47
C SER A 326 -10.73 -24.79 19.21
N PHE A 327 -11.14 -24.03 18.20
CA PHE A 327 -10.31 -23.75 17.03
C PHE A 327 -10.06 -22.24 16.92
N SER A 328 -8.81 -21.89 16.59
CA SER A 328 -8.42 -20.53 16.23
C SER A 328 -8.80 -20.28 14.76
N ASN A 329 -9.99 -19.73 14.56
CA ASN A 329 -10.46 -19.35 13.22
C ASN A 329 -9.80 -18.03 12.80
N ARG A 330 -9.22 -18.01 11.60
CA ARG A 330 -8.72 -16.79 10.94
C ARG A 330 -9.65 -16.47 9.78
N VAL A 331 -10.51 -15.46 9.94
CA VAL A 331 -11.25 -14.89 8.82
C VAL A 331 -10.35 -13.86 8.17
N LYS A 332 -9.95 -14.09 6.92
CA LYS A 332 -9.27 -13.07 6.11
C LYS A 332 -10.34 -12.30 5.35
N LEU A 333 -10.32 -10.99 5.52
CA LEU A 333 -11.28 -10.08 4.92
C LEU A 333 -10.54 -9.22 3.90
N THR A 334 -10.92 -9.34 2.64
CA THR A 334 -10.30 -8.59 1.54
C THR A 334 -11.33 -7.65 0.95
N ILE A 335 -11.00 -6.35 0.95
CA ILE A 335 -11.75 -5.31 0.24
C ILE A 335 -11.14 -5.19 -1.15
N SER A 336 -11.98 -5.28 -2.18
CA SER A 336 -11.59 -4.93 -3.55
C SER A 336 -12.65 -3.98 -4.12
N ASN A 337 -12.20 -2.87 -4.69
CA ASN A 337 -13.01 -2.01 -5.56
C ASN A 337 -13.14 -2.64 -6.95
#